data_AF-A0A8H4Z3C1-F1
#
_entry.id   AF-A0A8H4Z3C1-F1
#
_cell.length_a   1.000
_cell.length_b   1.000
_cell.length_c   1.000
_cell.angle_alpha   90.00
_cell.angle_beta   90.00
_cell.angle_gamma   90.00
#
_symmetry.space_group_name_H-M   'P 1'
#
loop_
_entity.id
_entity.type
_entity.pdbx_description
1 polymer ?
#
loop_
_entity_poly.entity_id
_entity_poly.type
_entity_poly.pdbx_seq_one_letter_code
_entity_poly.pdbx_strand_id
1 'polypeptide(L)'
;MGDKINDISDEAKALGKKNREHFDQVAAEMFKHPWIQRLCNQISDELRQNLYWIGITKKPDGLKMLDYACGNGVTSRALAPYVSTVRGIDISSKMVEQYKILAEAAGFNPDKMRAINGDLMDPEASPSSELDSPEFNDFDLIVMCMALHHVQDYTAMIQKLSERLRPGGVLLIIDLVASSESGCPEATMSKELSNHTMSKMGFTEMEVKTAFEKAGLEGWSWRWCSERSQVPAEIGGEQQGFFARGCKGVGVQPMPATLLLATLTSHDDVRNQHPQDSNTQQSMLHSPDPKPYPSTSNVPQTVTMGMPYSKQVHAAFDQVTPLVAAGFEVLRTTKNIAVFLAFLQAFVALILTLTLFAILAVIYSVNPDLEEERRALVTPCMQWIASWVMEYGALTAWILKVLVVLGTAGLGVFLWQGSTRNVVPEVEGEEDAPEDIE
;
A
#
# COMPACT_ATOMS: atom_id res chain seq x y z
N MET A 1 -2.85 -40.62 10.94
CA MET A 1 -3.56 -39.36 11.27
C MET A 1 -2.58 -38.33 11.81
N GLY A 2 -1.78 -38.65 12.85
CA GLY A 2 -0.76 -37.75 13.41
C GLY A 2 0.20 -37.15 12.38
N ASP A 3 0.84 -37.98 11.55
CA ASP A 3 1.84 -37.51 10.58
C ASP A 3 1.32 -36.40 9.65
N LYS A 4 0.09 -36.54 9.13
CA LYS A 4 -0.54 -35.52 8.27
C LYS A 4 -0.89 -34.21 8.99
N ILE A 5 -1.10 -34.25 10.32
CA ILE A 5 -1.40 -33.04 11.10
C ILE A 5 -0.11 -32.27 11.38
N ASN A 6 1.00 -32.98 11.63
CA ASN A 6 2.32 -32.38 11.80
C ASN A 6 2.81 -31.75 10.48
N ASP A 7 2.64 -32.44 9.36
CA ASP A 7 3.03 -31.97 8.01
C ASP A 7 2.37 -30.60 7.67
N ILE A 8 1.05 -30.49 7.88
CA ILE A 8 0.29 -29.25 7.65
C ILE A 8 0.73 -28.12 8.58
N SER A 9 1.06 -28.44 9.85
CA SER A 9 1.61 -27.47 10.81
C SER A 9 2.96 -26.92 10.34
N ASP A 10 3.85 -27.78 9.88
CA ASP A 10 5.20 -27.37 9.45
C ASP A 10 5.16 -26.59 8.12
N GLU A 11 4.30 -26.97 7.17
CA GLU A 11 4.01 -26.16 5.98
C GLU A 11 3.47 -24.76 6.33
N ALA A 12 2.50 -24.69 7.25
CA ALA A 12 1.91 -23.42 7.68
C ALA A 12 2.94 -22.48 8.32
N LYS A 13 3.82 -23.01 9.16
CA LYS A 13 4.92 -22.25 9.77
C LYS A 13 5.96 -21.79 8.75
N ALA A 14 6.31 -22.65 7.79
CA ALA A 14 7.22 -22.30 6.70
C ALA A 14 6.67 -21.15 5.84
N LEU A 15 5.37 -21.20 5.49
CA LEU A 15 4.70 -20.13 4.76
C LEU A 15 4.63 -18.83 5.59
N GLY A 16 4.22 -18.90 6.85
CA GLY A 16 4.17 -17.75 7.76
C GLY A 16 5.52 -17.04 7.90
N LYS A 17 6.61 -17.80 8.09
CA LYS A 17 7.97 -17.25 8.10
C LYS A 17 8.31 -16.54 6.78
N LYS A 18 8.00 -17.15 5.64
CA LYS A 18 8.27 -16.58 4.30
C LYS A 18 7.46 -15.31 4.05
N ASN A 19 6.21 -15.27 4.51
CA ASN A 19 5.36 -14.08 4.46
C ASN A 19 5.98 -12.93 5.25
N ARG A 20 6.38 -13.18 6.50
CA ARG A 20 7.07 -12.17 7.32
C ARG A 20 8.31 -11.61 6.62
N GLU A 21 9.19 -12.50 6.14
CA GLU A 21 10.43 -12.10 5.47
C GLU A 21 10.18 -11.28 4.19
N HIS A 22 9.14 -11.61 3.43
CA HIS A 22 8.72 -10.83 2.26
C HIS A 22 8.14 -9.47 2.65
N PHE A 23 7.15 -9.43 3.55
CA PHE A 23 6.49 -8.20 3.94
C PHE A 23 7.40 -7.23 4.69
N ASP A 24 8.37 -7.72 5.46
CA ASP A 24 9.43 -6.88 6.06
C ASP A 24 10.29 -6.16 5.01
N GLN A 25 10.48 -6.75 3.81
CA GLN A 25 11.25 -6.12 2.73
C GLN A 25 10.44 -5.09 1.94
N VAL A 26 9.14 -5.33 1.72
CA VAL A 26 8.31 -4.51 0.81
C VAL A 26 7.44 -3.46 1.51
N ALA A 27 7.26 -3.51 2.84
CA ALA A 27 6.33 -2.66 3.59
C ALA A 27 6.43 -1.15 3.27
N ALA A 28 7.65 -0.62 3.10
CA ALA A 28 7.87 0.80 2.85
C ALA A 28 7.52 1.26 1.42
N GLU A 29 7.56 0.36 0.43
CA GLU A 29 7.35 0.71 -0.99
C GLU A 29 6.00 0.22 -1.55
N MET A 30 5.50 -0.93 -1.05
CA MET A 30 4.29 -1.58 -1.54
C MET A 30 3.10 -0.60 -1.67
N PHE A 31 2.78 0.13 -0.61
CA PHE A 31 1.65 1.05 -0.58
C PHE A 31 1.84 2.34 -1.39
N LYS A 32 2.99 2.53 -2.05
CA LYS A 32 3.21 3.60 -3.04
C LYS A 32 2.76 3.19 -4.45
N HIS A 33 2.54 1.91 -4.73
CA HIS A 33 2.07 1.47 -6.03
C HIS A 33 0.64 1.97 -6.30
N PRO A 34 0.37 2.66 -7.43
CA PRO A 34 -0.94 3.27 -7.70
C PRO A 34 -2.11 2.30 -7.72
N TRP A 35 -1.88 1.03 -8.08
CA TRP A 35 -2.94 0.01 -8.05
C TRP A 35 -3.30 -0.42 -6.62
N ILE A 36 -2.31 -0.54 -5.73
CA ILE A 36 -2.53 -0.81 -4.30
C ILE A 36 -3.25 0.37 -3.66
N GLN A 37 -2.87 1.61 -3.97
CA GLN A 37 -3.57 2.81 -3.47
C GLN A 37 -5.05 2.84 -3.89
N ARG A 38 -5.37 2.49 -5.15
CA ARG A 38 -6.77 2.36 -5.60
C ARG A 38 -7.52 1.28 -4.83
N LEU A 39 -6.93 0.09 -4.66
CA LEU A 39 -7.52 -1.01 -3.88
C LEU A 39 -7.78 -0.59 -2.42
N CYS A 40 -6.81 0.04 -1.77
CA CYS A 40 -6.95 0.56 -0.41
C CYS A 40 -8.09 1.59 -0.28
N ASN A 41 -8.26 2.46 -1.28
CA ASN A 41 -9.36 3.43 -1.31
C ASN A 41 -10.71 2.74 -1.52
N GLN A 42 -10.83 1.82 -2.48
CA GLN A 42 -12.05 1.03 -2.73
C GLN A 42 -12.50 0.29 -1.46
N ILE A 43 -11.57 -0.41 -0.78
CA ILE A 43 -11.84 -1.10 0.51
C ILE A 43 -12.27 -0.11 1.60
N SER A 44 -11.62 1.05 1.69
CA SER A 44 -11.95 2.08 2.70
C SER A 44 -13.35 2.65 2.49
N ASP A 45 -13.75 2.86 1.25
CA ASP A 45 -15.06 3.42 0.91
C ASP A 45 -16.17 2.38 1.07
N GLU A 46 -15.93 1.12 0.73
CA GLU A 46 -16.85 0.01 1.01
C GLU A 46 -17.10 -0.16 2.52
N LEU A 47 -16.06 -0.12 3.33
CA LEU A 47 -16.17 -0.17 4.79
C LEU A 47 -17.05 0.95 5.35
N ARG A 48 -16.89 2.19 4.84
CA ARG A 48 -17.69 3.36 5.25
C ARG A 48 -19.14 3.29 4.77
N GLN A 49 -19.38 2.73 3.59
CA GLN A 49 -20.73 2.54 3.05
C GLN A 49 -21.49 1.42 3.78
N ASN A 50 -20.79 0.42 4.32
CA ASN A 50 -21.38 -0.76 4.94
C ASN A 50 -21.35 -0.77 6.49
N LEU A 51 -21.05 0.34 7.18
CA LEU A 51 -20.88 0.43 8.64
C LEU A 51 -21.93 -0.37 9.46
N TYR A 52 -23.22 -0.14 9.21
CA TYR A 52 -24.30 -0.86 9.90
C TYR A 52 -24.28 -2.37 9.61
N TRP A 53 -24.00 -2.76 8.36
CA TRP A 53 -23.92 -4.16 7.96
C TRP A 53 -22.66 -4.85 8.49
N ILE A 54 -21.55 -4.16 8.75
CA ILE A 54 -20.38 -4.75 9.43
C ILE A 54 -20.48 -4.75 10.97
N GLY A 55 -21.64 -4.34 11.53
CA GLY A 55 -21.93 -4.40 12.97
C GLY A 55 -21.74 -3.09 13.75
N ILE A 56 -21.30 -2.02 13.09
CA ILE A 56 -21.15 -0.69 13.70
C ILE A 56 -22.52 0.01 13.70
N THR A 57 -23.28 -0.22 14.78
CA THR A 57 -24.71 0.13 14.88
C THR A 57 -25.04 1.28 15.84
N LYS A 58 -24.06 1.78 16.60
CA LYS A 58 -24.22 2.80 17.64
C LYS A 58 -23.11 3.86 17.57
N LYS A 59 -23.19 4.86 18.44
CA LYS A 59 -22.05 5.76 18.72
C LYS A 59 -20.79 4.94 19.06
N PRO A 60 -19.58 5.46 18.78
CA PRO A 60 -18.32 4.72 18.95
C PRO A 60 -18.05 4.22 20.38
N ASP A 61 -18.70 4.80 21.39
CA ASP A 61 -18.56 4.51 22.83
C ASP A 61 -18.53 3.01 23.14
N GLY A 62 -17.38 2.52 23.62
CA GLY A 62 -17.15 1.13 24.02
C GLY A 62 -16.79 0.14 22.91
N LEU A 63 -16.94 0.47 21.62
CA LEU A 63 -16.69 -0.48 20.53
C LEU A 63 -15.20 -0.72 20.32
N LYS A 64 -14.72 -1.94 20.59
CA LYS A 64 -13.32 -2.34 20.47
C LYS A 64 -13.08 -3.15 19.18
N MET A 65 -12.15 -2.69 18.34
CA MET A 65 -11.83 -3.32 17.05
C MET A 65 -10.43 -3.95 17.03
N LEU A 66 -10.32 -5.15 16.44
CA LEU A 66 -9.06 -5.74 15.97
C LEU A 66 -8.95 -5.61 14.46
N ASP A 67 -7.74 -5.36 13.99
CA ASP A 67 -7.30 -5.43 12.61
C ASP A 67 -6.18 -6.48 12.56
N TYR A 68 -6.46 -7.68 12.04
CA TYR A 68 -5.50 -8.79 12.00
C TYR A 68 -4.87 -8.91 10.61
N ALA A 69 -3.54 -9.08 10.57
CA ALA A 69 -2.72 -8.79 9.38
C ALA A 69 -2.98 -7.35 8.89
N CYS A 70 -2.86 -6.39 9.82
CA CYS A 70 -3.27 -5.00 9.60
C CYS A 70 -2.45 -4.25 8.54
N GLY A 71 -1.30 -4.77 8.11
CA GLY A 71 -0.43 -4.12 7.13
C GLY A 71 -0.07 -2.70 7.59
N ASN A 72 -0.25 -1.71 6.72
CA ASN A 72 -0.08 -0.31 7.10
C ASN A 72 -1.31 0.32 7.81
N GLY A 73 -2.39 -0.43 8.09
CA GLY A 73 -3.56 0.05 8.82
C GLY A 73 -4.67 0.72 8.00
N VAL A 74 -4.93 0.26 6.77
CA VAL A 74 -5.96 0.80 5.86
C VAL A 74 -7.36 0.76 6.48
N THR A 75 -7.80 -0.46 6.82
CA THR A 75 -9.06 -0.81 7.49
C THR A 75 -9.18 -0.10 8.83
N SER A 76 -8.11 -0.14 9.64
CA SER A 76 -7.99 0.61 10.89
C SER A 76 -8.28 2.11 10.72
N ARG A 77 -7.62 2.81 9.78
CA ARG A 77 -7.87 4.25 9.53
C ARG A 77 -9.28 4.52 8.99
N ALA A 78 -9.81 3.62 8.16
CA ALA A 78 -11.16 3.77 7.61
C ALA A 78 -12.25 3.70 8.69
N LEU A 79 -12.05 2.86 9.72
CA LEU A 79 -13.02 2.60 10.79
C LEU A 79 -12.76 3.34 12.12
N ALA A 80 -11.55 3.82 12.37
CA ALA A 80 -11.18 4.53 13.60
C ALA A 80 -12.15 5.67 14.03
N PRO A 81 -12.78 6.45 13.14
CA PRO A 81 -13.79 7.45 13.53
C PRO A 81 -15.08 6.87 14.13
N TYR A 82 -15.39 5.59 13.88
CA TYR A 82 -16.68 4.96 14.20
C TYR A 82 -16.61 3.92 15.33
N VAL A 83 -15.41 3.64 15.84
CA VAL A 83 -15.15 2.70 16.94
C VAL A 83 -14.44 3.44 18.10
N SER A 84 -14.44 2.91 19.32
CA SER A 84 -13.70 3.52 20.44
C SER A 84 -12.21 3.33 20.30
N THR A 85 -11.76 2.07 20.21
CA THR A 85 -10.34 1.70 20.17
C THR A 85 -10.08 0.72 19.04
N VAL A 86 -8.93 0.89 18.38
CA VAL A 86 -8.44 0.03 17.31
C VAL A 86 -7.13 -0.58 17.75
N ARG A 87 -7.00 -1.89 17.58
CA ARG A 87 -5.75 -2.62 17.77
C ARG A 87 -5.37 -3.35 16.49
N GLY A 88 -4.12 -3.25 16.07
CA GLY A 88 -3.56 -4.01 14.97
C GLY A 88 -2.68 -5.15 15.47
N ILE A 89 -2.69 -6.27 14.76
CA ILE A 89 -1.64 -7.30 14.84
C ILE A 89 -1.13 -7.54 13.43
N ASP A 90 0.19 -7.57 13.25
CA ASP A 90 0.81 -8.02 12.00
C ASP A 90 2.08 -8.84 12.28
N ILE A 91 2.31 -9.86 11.44
CA ILE A 91 3.49 -10.73 11.54
C ILE A 91 4.77 -9.99 11.09
N SER A 92 4.66 -8.98 10.23
CA SER A 92 5.76 -8.11 9.81
C SER A 92 5.96 -6.95 10.80
N SER A 93 7.16 -6.86 11.36
CA SER A 93 7.57 -5.75 12.21
C SER A 93 7.59 -4.42 11.43
N LYS A 94 7.88 -4.47 10.12
CA LYS A 94 7.90 -3.28 9.25
C LYS A 94 6.51 -2.82 8.83
N MET A 95 5.54 -3.73 8.70
CA MET A 95 4.14 -3.33 8.56
C MET A 95 3.65 -2.56 9.79
N VAL A 96 3.95 -3.03 11.00
CA VAL A 96 3.64 -2.32 12.26
C VAL A 96 4.32 -0.94 12.34
N GLU A 97 5.55 -0.82 11.84
CA GLU A 97 6.24 0.48 11.73
C GLU A 97 5.48 1.45 10.80
N GLN A 98 5.05 1.00 9.61
CA GLN A 98 4.24 1.82 8.70
C GLN A 98 2.86 2.13 9.26
N TYR A 99 2.21 1.18 9.96
CA TYR A 99 0.94 1.38 10.65
C TYR A 99 1.05 2.53 11.64
N LYS A 100 2.08 2.54 12.49
CA LYS A 100 2.31 3.58 13.48
C LYS A 100 2.49 4.94 12.82
N ILE A 101 3.37 5.05 11.82
CA ILE A 101 3.64 6.30 11.09
C ILE A 101 2.34 6.89 10.51
N LEU A 102 1.50 6.05 9.89
CA LEU A 102 0.27 6.50 9.26
C LEU A 102 -0.88 6.73 10.25
N ALA A 103 -0.88 6.09 11.42
CA ALA A 103 -1.80 6.39 12.51
C ALA A 103 -1.50 7.78 13.12
N GLU A 104 -0.22 8.05 13.40
CA GLU A 104 0.26 9.35 13.91
C GLU A 104 0.01 10.47 12.88
N ALA A 105 0.31 10.23 11.59
CA ALA A 105 0.03 11.20 10.52
C ALA A 105 -1.47 11.47 10.30
N ALA A 106 -2.34 10.51 10.65
CA ALA A 106 -3.79 10.70 10.66
C ALA A 106 -4.33 11.35 11.96
N GLY A 107 -3.46 11.70 12.90
CA GLY A 107 -3.82 12.36 14.16
C GLY A 107 -4.35 11.42 15.25
N PHE A 108 -4.17 10.10 15.12
CA PHE A 108 -4.56 9.14 16.15
C PHE A 108 -3.41 8.91 17.15
N ASN A 109 -3.74 8.89 18.44
CA ASN A 109 -2.80 8.53 19.51
C ASN A 109 -2.81 6.99 19.76
N PRO A 110 -1.80 6.44 20.47
CA PRO A 110 -1.73 4.99 20.71
C PRO A 110 -2.90 4.41 21.49
N ASP A 111 -3.51 5.17 22.41
CA ASP A 111 -4.70 4.74 23.16
C ASP A 111 -5.85 4.43 22.19
N LYS A 112 -6.04 5.32 21.21
CA LYS A 112 -7.03 5.22 20.15
C LYS A 112 -6.71 4.14 19.13
N MET A 113 -5.49 4.13 18.60
CA MET A 113 -5.09 3.28 17.47
C MET A 113 -3.60 2.92 17.57
N ARG A 114 -3.29 1.63 17.76
CA ARG A 114 -1.93 1.10 17.80
C ARG A 114 -1.88 -0.33 17.26
N ALA A 115 -0.74 -0.74 16.73
CA ALA A 115 -0.48 -2.12 16.33
C ALA A 115 0.70 -2.72 17.10
N ILE A 116 0.72 -4.06 17.21
CA ILE A 116 1.85 -4.84 17.73
C ILE A 116 2.32 -5.85 16.69
N ASN A 117 3.59 -6.26 16.79
CA ASN A 117 4.09 -7.39 16.03
C ASN A 117 3.66 -8.69 16.74
N GLY A 118 3.14 -9.66 15.98
CA GLY A 118 2.68 -10.93 16.53
C GLY A 118 2.00 -11.82 15.49
N ASP A 119 1.81 -13.08 15.86
CA ASP A 119 1.09 -14.09 15.08
C ASP A 119 0.23 -14.94 16.02
N LEU A 120 -1.05 -15.13 15.69
CA LEU A 120 -1.97 -15.97 16.45
C LEU A 120 -1.87 -17.46 16.09
N MET A 121 -1.23 -17.79 14.96
CA MET A 121 -1.01 -19.17 14.50
C MET A 121 0.33 -19.73 14.99
N ASP A 122 1.37 -18.90 15.06
CA ASP A 122 2.66 -19.26 15.68
C ASP A 122 3.20 -18.17 16.62
N PRO A 123 2.66 -18.07 17.86
CA PRO A 123 3.09 -17.06 18.84
C PRO A 123 4.59 -17.11 19.16
N GLU A 124 5.21 -18.29 19.09
CA GLU A 124 6.66 -18.48 19.33
C GLU A 124 7.52 -17.90 18.20
N ALA A 125 6.98 -17.79 16.97
CA ALA A 125 7.70 -17.20 15.85
C ALA A 125 7.82 -15.67 16.00
N SER A 126 6.81 -15.00 16.57
CA SER A 126 6.76 -13.56 16.78
C SER A 126 6.25 -13.24 18.20
N PRO A 127 7.05 -13.53 19.25
CA PRO A 127 6.59 -13.51 20.63
C PRO A 127 6.31 -12.09 21.13
N SER A 128 5.08 -11.87 21.60
CA SER A 128 4.64 -10.62 22.21
C SER A 128 3.80 -10.89 23.44
N SER A 129 4.24 -10.38 24.60
CA SER A 129 3.51 -10.49 25.88
C SER A 129 2.16 -9.77 25.87
N GLU A 130 1.89 -8.95 24.86
CA GLU A 130 0.63 -8.22 24.72
C GLU A 130 -0.49 -9.06 24.08
N LEU A 131 -0.16 -10.12 23.31
CA LEU A 131 -1.14 -10.94 22.58
C LEU A 131 -2.20 -11.59 23.49
N ASP A 132 -1.81 -11.99 24.70
CA ASP A 132 -2.71 -12.59 25.70
C ASP A 132 -3.15 -11.61 26.80
N SER A 133 -2.86 -10.32 26.63
CA SER A 133 -3.41 -9.29 27.50
C SER A 133 -4.91 -9.10 27.27
N PRO A 134 -5.66 -8.57 28.26
CA PRO A 134 -7.05 -8.16 28.06
C PRO A 134 -7.22 -7.10 26.95
N GLU A 135 -6.16 -6.38 26.59
CA GLU A 135 -6.18 -5.40 25.51
C GLU A 135 -6.32 -6.06 24.12
N PHE A 136 -5.88 -7.30 23.96
CA PHE A 136 -5.97 -8.07 22.70
C PHE A 136 -7.01 -9.22 22.73
N ASN A 137 -8.05 -9.09 23.56
CA ASN A 137 -9.20 -10.00 23.64
C ASN A 137 -10.55 -9.25 23.66
N ASP A 138 -11.67 -9.96 23.67
CA ASP A 138 -13.04 -9.42 23.80
C ASP A 138 -13.42 -8.32 22.79
N PHE A 139 -13.05 -8.51 21.52
CA PHE A 139 -13.37 -7.55 20.46
C PHE A 139 -14.85 -7.55 20.05
N ASP A 140 -15.41 -6.36 19.80
CA ASP A 140 -16.71 -6.15 19.17
C ASP A 140 -16.67 -6.46 17.68
N LEU A 141 -15.56 -6.11 17.03
CA LEU A 141 -15.34 -6.27 15.59
C LEU A 141 -13.90 -6.74 15.37
N ILE A 142 -13.72 -7.78 14.57
CA ILE A 142 -12.41 -8.18 14.04
C ILE A 142 -12.50 -8.08 12.52
N VAL A 143 -11.51 -7.41 11.92
CA VAL A 143 -11.33 -7.34 10.47
C VAL A 143 -10.03 -8.05 10.10
N MET A 144 -10.07 -8.86 9.05
CA MET A 144 -8.88 -9.35 8.35
C MET A 144 -9.10 -9.09 6.85
N CYS A 145 -8.18 -8.37 6.22
CA CYS A 145 -8.39 -7.80 4.89
C CYS A 145 -7.20 -8.05 3.96
N MET A 146 -7.47 -8.62 2.78
CA MET A 146 -6.47 -8.98 1.76
C MET A 146 -5.33 -9.84 2.33
N ALA A 147 -5.67 -10.78 3.21
CA ALA A 147 -4.67 -11.54 3.98
C ALA A 147 -5.04 -13.00 4.23
N LEU A 148 -6.29 -13.43 4.08
CA LEU A 148 -6.68 -14.82 4.37
C LEU A 148 -6.07 -15.77 3.33
N HIS A 149 -5.92 -15.32 2.09
CA HIS A 149 -5.26 -16.03 1.00
C HIS A 149 -3.73 -16.22 1.19
N HIS A 150 -3.15 -15.59 2.22
CA HIS A 150 -1.76 -15.80 2.65
C HIS A 150 -1.61 -16.89 3.74
N VAL A 151 -2.72 -17.46 4.23
CA VAL A 151 -2.73 -18.43 5.34
C VAL A 151 -2.95 -19.86 4.81
N GLN A 152 -2.10 -20.81 5.21
CA GLN A 152 -2.23 -22.21 4.82
C GLN A 152 -3.50 -22.86 5.42
N ASP A 153 -3.63 -22.84 6.76
CA ASP A 153 -4.86 -23.26 7.44
C ASP A 153 -5.75 -22.04 7.79
N TYR A 154 -6.47 -21.56 6.77
CA TYR A 154 -7.43 -20.48 6.92
C TYR A 154 -8.62 -20.85 7.84
N THR A 155 -8.91 -22.14 8.03
CA THR A 155 -10.00 -22.57 8.94
C THR A 155 -9.57 -22.41 10.40
N ALA A 156 -8.35 -22.84 10.74
CA ALA A 156 -7.77 -22.61 12.06
C ALA A 156 -7.57 -21.11 12.34
N MET A 157 -7.23 -20.29 11.34
CA MET A 157 -7.18 -18.83 11.48
C MET A 157 -8.55 -18.24 11.83
N ILE A 158 -9.61 -18.59 11.09
CA ILE A 158 -10.97 -18.10 11.37
C ILE A 158 -11.44 -18.52 12.77
N GLN A 159 -11.08 -19.74 13.21
CA GLN A 159 -11.28 -20.22 14.59
C GLN A 159 -10.49 -19.37 15.61
N LYS A 160 -9.21 -19.05 15.37
CA LYS A 160 -8.40 -18.20 16.26
C LYS A 160 -8.94 -16.77 16.38
N LEU A 161 -9.48 -16.21 15.29
CA LEU A 161 -10.13 -14.91 15.32
C LEU A 161 -11.49 -14.99 16.05
N SER A 162 -12.28 -16.05 15.85
CA SER A 162 -13.55 -16.22 16.59
C SER A 162 -13.31 -16.40 18.10
N GLU A 163 -12.20 -17.00 18.52
CA GLU A 163 -11.79 -17.08 19.93
C GLU A 163 -11.60 -15.70 20.56
N ARG A 164 -10.96 -14.74 19.86
CA ARG A 164 -10.69 -13.37 20.35
C ARG A 164 -11.90 -12.43 20.34
N LEU A 165 -13.00 -12.78 19.67
CA LEU A 165 -14.27 -12.03 19.74
C LEU A 165 -14.95 -12.17 21.11
N ARG A 166 -15.64 -11.13 21.58
CA ARG A 166 -16.60 -11.27 22.67
C ARG A 166 -17.93 -11.90 22.17
N PRO A 167 -18.81 -12.40 23.07
CA PRO A 167 -20.16 -12.83 22.68
C PRO A 167 -20.93 -11.71 21.95
N GLY A 168 -21.50 -12.03 20.79
CA GLY A 168 -22.18 -11.07 19.91
C GLY A 168 -21.26 -10.15 19.10
N GLY A 169 -19.95 -10.29 19.19
CA GLY A 169 -18.99 -9.60 18.32
C GLY A 169 -18.98 -10.17 16.89
N VAL A 170 -18.49 -9.39 15.92
CA VAL A 170 -18.51 -9.72 14.48
C VAL A 170 -17.11 -9.97 13.94
N LEU A 171 -16.91 -11.09 13.24
CA LEU A 171 -15.76 -11.29 12.36
C LEU A 171 -16.13 -10.83 10.94
N LEU A 172 -15.26 -10.03 10.33
CA LEU A 172 -15.32 -9.59 8.95
C LEU A 172 -14.05 -10.02 8.21
N ILE A 173 -14.21 -10.86 7.19
CA ILE A 173 -13.16 -11.18 6.22
C ILE A 173 -13.42 -10.39 4.94
N ILE A 174 -12.38 -9.74 4.42
CA ILE A 174 -12.40 -9.06 3.11
C ILE A 174 -11.29 -9.67 2.26
N ASP A 175 -11.63 -10.37 1.20
CA ASP A 175 -10.63 -11.05 0.35
C ASP A 175 -11.15 -11.25 -1.09
N LEU A 176 -10.41 -11.99 -1.92
CA LEU A 176 -10.75 -12.22 -3.33
C LEU A 176 -11.70 -13.41 -3.53
N VAL A 177 -12.67 -13.27 -4.43
CA VAL A 177 -13.55 -14.36 -4.89
C VAL A 177 -12.77 -15.24 -5.86
N ALA A 178 -12.88 -16.57 -5.71
CA ALA A 178 -12.21 -17.53 -6.58
C ALA A 178 -12.59 -17.32 -8.07
N SER A 179 -11.68 -17.66 -8.99
CA SER A 179 -11.90 -17.57 -10.44
C SER A 179 -13.15 -18.35 -10.90
N SER A 180 -13.48 -19.45 -10.23
CA SER A 180 -14.66 -20.28 -10.48
C SER A 180 -16.01 -19.60 -10.22
N GLU A 181 -16.05 -18.55 -9.40
CA GLU A 181 -17.30 -17.86 -9.00
C GLU A 181 -17.31 -16.37 -9.39
N SER A 182 -16.15 -15.72 -9.47
CA SER A 182 -16.01 -14.27 -9.70
C SER A 182 -16.48 -13.79 -11.07
N GLY A 183 -16.51 -14.67 -12.08
CA GLY A 183 -16.73 -14.29 -13.47
C GLY A 183 -15.68 -13.30 -14.00
N CYS A 184 -14.48 -13.30 -13.42
CA CYS A 184 -13.31 -12.58 -13.91
C CYS A 184 -12.49 -13.50 -14.83
N PRO A 185 -11.73 -12.96 -15.81
CA PRO A 185 -10.83 -13.77 -16.62
C PRO A 185 -9.82 -14.51 -15.75
N GLU A 186 -9.54 -15.77 -16.05
CA GLU A 186 -8.51 -16.52 -15.33
C GLU A 186 -7.12 -15.93 -15.66
N ALA A 187 -6.48 -15.34 -14.65
CA ALA A 187 -5.17 -14.73 -14.80
C ALA A 187 -4.14 -15.79 -15.20
N THR A 188 -3.48 -15.59 -16.34
CA THR A 188 -2.34 -16.41 -16.75
C THR A 188 -1.12 -15.99 -15.93
N MET A 189 -1.09 -16.35 -14.64
CA MET A 189 0.06 -16.09 -13.78
C MET A 189 1.31 -16.71 -14.40
N SER A 190 2.37 -15.92 -14.54
CA SER A 190 3.67 -16.52 -14.81
C SER A 190 4.07 -17.33 -13.57
N LYS A 191 4.68 -18.50 -13.77
CA LYS A 191 5.15 -19.33 -12.64
C LYS A 191 6.17 -18.59 -11.76
N GLU A 192 6.86 -17.58 -12.30
CA GLU A 192 7.81 -16.74 -11.58
C GLU A 192 7.14 -15.65 -10.73
N LEU A 193 5.98 -15.12 -11.16
CA LEU A 193 5.12 -14.23 -10.36
C LEU A 193 4.12 -14.99 -9.49
N SER A 194 4.26 -16.31 -9.34
CA SER A 194 3.65 -17.03 -8.22
C SER A 194 4.33 -16.58 -6.92
N ASN A 195 3.91 -15.41 -6.42
CA ASN A 195 4.37 -14.86 -5.16
C ASN A 195 4.18 -15.92 -4.10
N HIS A 196 5.31 -16.51 -3.67
CA HIS A 196 5.37 -17.67 -2.78
C HIS A 196 4.83 -17.42 -1.36
N THR A 197 4.09 -16.33 -1.19
CA THR A 197 3.43 -15.91 0.03
C THR A 197 1.94 -16.28 0.05
N MET A 198 1.34 -16.60 -1.10
CA MET A 198 -0.08 -16.96 -1.20
C MET A 198 -0.26 -18.48 -1.11
N SER A 199 -1.21 -18.93 -0.28
CA SER A 199 -1.65 -20.33 -0.21
C SER A 199 -2.74 -20.66 -1.23
N LYS A 200 -3.54 -19.65 -1.64
CA LYS A 200 -4.70 -19.82 -2.51
C LYS A 200 -4.96 -18.57 -3.36
N MET A 201 -5.57 -18.72 -4.53
CA MET A 201 -6.02 -17.61 -5.39
C MET A 201 -7.52 -17.36 -5.21
N GLY A 202 -7.86 -16.63 -4.14
CA GLY A 202 -9.25 -16.31 -3.76
C GLY A 202 -10.04 -17.50 -3.21
N PHE A 203 -11.27 -17.26 -2.75
CA PHE A 203 -12.13 -18.23 -2.07
C PHE A 203 -13.52 -18.31 -2.70
N THR A 204 -14.14 -19.48 -2.63
CA THR A 204 -15.58 -19.63 -2.90
C THR A 204 -16.42 -19.19 -1.69
N GLU A 205 -17.67 -18.78 -1.89
CA GLU A 205 -18.57 -18.45 -0.77
C GLU A 205 -18.70 -19.65 0.18
N MET A 206 -18.80 -20.87 -0.38
CA MET A 206 -19.02 -22.10 0.38
C MET A 206 -17.83 -22.47 1.26
N GLU A 207 -16.59 -22.25 0.83
CA GLU A 207 -15.40 -22.50 1.64
C GLU A 207 -15.36 -21.59 2.87
N VAL A 208 -15.54 -20.29 2.67
CA VAL A 208 -15.49 -19.31 3.76
C VAL A 208 -16.67 -19.53 4.72
N LYS A 209 -17.89 -19.76 4.20
CA LYS A 209 -19.05 -20.10 5.01
C LYS A 209 -18.81 -21.33 5.88
N THR A 210 -18.27 -22.40 5.30
CA THR A 210 -17.96 -23.65 6.03
C THR A 210 -16.93 -23.41 7.14
N ALA A 211 -15.93 -22.55 6.92
CA ALA A 211 -14.96 -22.19 7.95
C ALA A 211 -15.58 -21.35 9.08
N PHE A 212 -16.49 -20.42 8.76
CA PHE A 212 -17.24 -19.65 9.75
C PHE A 212 -18.15 -20.54 10.61
N GLU A 213 -18.90 -21.46 9.99
CA GLU A 213 -19.77 -22.40 10.70
C GLU A 213 -18.97 -23.32 11.64
N LYS A 214 -17.82 -23.84 11.18
CA LYS A 214 -16.88 -24.60 12.03
C LYS A 214 -16.33 -23.78 13.20
N ALA A 215 -16.14 -22.48 13.00
CA ALA A 215 -15.65 -21.55 14.02
C ALA A 215 -16.72 -21.06 15.02
N GLY A 216 -17.94 -21.60 14.95
CA GLY A 216 -19.05 -21.21 15.83
C GLY A 216 -19.61 -19.81 15.55
N LEU A 217 -19.43 -19.31 14.32
CA LEU A 217 -19.96 -18.02 13.89
C LEU A 217 -21.35 -18.19 13.25
N GLU A 218 -22.30 -17.41 13.75
CA GLU A 218 -23.70 -17.41 13.34
C GLU A 218 -24.03 -16.19 12.45
N GLY A 219 -25.23 -16.18 11.85
CA GLY A 219 -25.69 -15.02 11.08
C GLY A 219 -24.84 -14.70 9.85
N TRP A 220 -24.41 -15.75 9.13
CA TRP A 220 -23.66 -15.67 7.88
C TRP A 220 -24.23 -14.63 6.92
N SER A 221 -23.37 -13.76 6.39
CA SER A 221 -23.72 -12.87 5.29
C SER A 221 -22.50 -12.62 4.41
N TRP A 222 -22.70 -12.80 3.10
CA TRP A 222 -21.70 -12.59 2.06
C TRP A 222 -22.14 -11.46 1.13
N ARG A 223 -21.19 -10.64 0.69
CA ARG A 223 -21.38 -9.57 -0.30
C ARG A 223 -20.16 -9.54 -1.22
N TRP A 224 -20.37 -9.21 -2.48
CA TRP A 224 -19.28 -8.79 -3.36
C TRP A 224 -19.04 -7.29 -3.20
N CYS A 225 -17.79 -6.84 -3.39
CA CYS A 225 -17.51 -5.43 -3.58
C CYS A 225 -18.26 -4.91 -4.82
N SER A 226 -18.78 -3.69 -4.75
CA SER A 226 -19.56 -3.04 -5.81
C SER A 226 -18.77 -2.83 -7.10
N GLU A 227 -17.45 -2.72 -6.98
CA GLU A 227 -16.52 -2.60 -8.09
C GLU A 227 -15.51 -3.76 -8.10
N ARG A 228 -15.08 -4.16 -9.30
CA ARG A 228 -13.94 -5.04 -9.49
C ARG A 228 -12.63 -4.26 -9.31
N SER A 229 -11.66 -4.90 -8.66
CA SER A 229 -10.33 -4.36 -8.43
C SER A 229 -9.44 -4.61 -9.64
N GLN A 230 -8.70 -3.57 -10.08
CA GLN A 230 -7.81 -3.64 -11.24
C GLN A 230 -6.35 -3.82 -10.78
N VAL A 231 -5.92 -5.08 -10.73
CA VAL A 231 -4.55 -5.52 -10.43
C VAL A 231 -3.75 -5.59 -11.75
N PRO A 232 -2.41 -5.41 -11.78
CA PRO A 232 -1.60 -5.63 -12.98
C PRO A 232 -1.86 -7.00 -13.61
N ALA A 233 -1.87 -7.06 -14.94
CA ALA A 233 -2.25 -8.25 -15.71
C ALA A 233 -1.28 -9.43 -15.49
N GLU A 234 -0.03 -9.10 -15.17
CA GLU A 234 1.07 -10.02 -14.88
C GLU A 234 0.92 -10.72 -13.51
N ILE A 235 0.10 -10.14 -12.62
CA ILE A 235 -0.16 -10.64 -11.27
C ILE A 235 -1.55 -11.31 -11.20
N GLY A 236 -2.59 -10.61 -11.67
CA GLY A 236 -3.98 -11.06 -11.50
C GLY A 236 -5.02 -10.38 -12.38
N GLY A 237 -4.71 -9.25 -13.02
CA GLY A 237 -5.67 -8.54 -13.87
C GLY A 237 -6.91 -8.07 -13.10
N GLU A 238 -8.09 -8.23 -13.70
CA GLU A 238 -9.35 -7.89 -13.05
C GLU A 238 -9.71 -8.94 -11.98
N GLN A 239 -10.04 -8.49 -10.77
CA GLN A 239 -10.33 -9.33 -9.61
C GLN A 239 -11.61 -8.88 -8.91
N GLN A 240 -12.43 -9.84 -8.45
CA GLN A 240 -13.65 -9.55 -7.68
C GLN A 240 -13.35 -9.73 -6.19
N GLY A 241 -13.55 -8.68 -5.38
CA GLY A 241 -13.48 -8.77 -3.93
C GLY A 241 -14.81 -9.20 -3.30
N PHE A 242 -14.76 -9.76 -2.10
CA PHE A 242 -15.90 -10.04 -1.23
C PHE A 242 -15.74 -9.47 0.18
N PHE A 243 -16.86 -9.30 0.87
CA PHE A 243 -16.99 -9.07 2.30
C PHE A 243 -17.82 -10.22 2.89
N ALA A 244 -17.25 -10.96 3.84
CA ALA A 244 -17.91 -12.07 4.53
C ALA A 244 -17.98 -11.77 6.04
N ARG A 245 -19.17 -11.88 6.64
CA ARG A 245 -19.36 -11.66 8.08
C ARG A 245 -20.12 -12.79 8.77
N GLY A 246 -19.86 -12.90 10.06
CA GLY A 246 -20.55 -13.76 11.01
C GLY A 246 -20.34 -13.26 12.43
N CYS A 247 -21.25 -13.61 13.33
CA CYS A 247 -21.26 -13.13 14.71
C CYS A 247 -20.91 -14.29 15.64
N LYS A 248 -20.08 -14.07 16.66
CA LYS A 248 -19.90 -15.06 17.72
C LYS A 248 -21.21 -15.23 18.48
N GLY A 249 -21.72 -16.45 18.57
CA GLY A 249 -22.96 -16.75 19.27
C GLY A 249 -22.98 -16.14 20.68
N VAL A 250 -24.12 -15.57 21.08
CA VAL A 250 -24.32 -15.09 22.46
C VAL A 250 -24.60 -16.31 23.33
N GLY A 251 -23.54 -17.08 23.61
CA GLY A 251 -23.62 -18.26 24.45
C GLY A 251 -24.31 -17.92 25.77
N VAL A 252 -25.39 -18.63 26.08
CA VAL A 252 -26.08 -18.52 27.36
C VAL A 252 -25.11 -19.01 28.43
N GLN A 253 -24.36 -18.07 29.02
CA GLN A 253 -23.53 -18.31 30.19
C GLN A 253 -24.44 -18.92 31.27
N PRO A 254 -24.19 -20.16 31.73
CA PRO A 254 -24.79 -20.60 32.97
C PRO A 254 -24.29 -19.66 34.06
N MET A 255 -25.23 -18.98 34.75
CA MET A 255 -24.91 -18.04 35.82
C MET A 255 -23.89 -18.69 36.78
N PRO A 256 -22.75 -18.04 37.08
CA PRO A 256 -21.80 -18.58 38.04
C PRO A 256 -22.51 -18.74 39.38
N ALA A 257 -22.57 -19.97 39.88
CA ALA A 257 -23.24 -20.34 41.12
C ALA A 257 -22.45 -19.89 42.37
N THR A 258 -22.00 -18.64 42.39
CA THR A 258 -21.26 -18.04 43.51
C THR A 258 -21.43 -16.52 43.52
N LEU A 259 -22.61 -16.05 43.91
CA LEU A 259 -22.77 -14.69 44.43
C LEU A 259 -23.75 -14.66 45.62
N LEU A 260 -23.36 -15.35 46.68
CA LEU A 260 -24.03 -15.33 47.99
C LEU A 260 -23.00 -14.79 49.01
N LEU A 261 -23.21 -13.56 49.48
CA LEU A 261 -22.36 -12.79 50.42
C LEU A 261 -20.93 -12.50 49.91
N ALA A 262 -20.40 -11.27 49.97
CA ALA A 262 -20.43 -10.37 51.12
C ALA A 262 -20.34 -8.88 50.72
N THR A 263 -20.92 -8.03 51.57
CA THR A 263 -20.78 -6.57 51.54
C THR A 263 -19.97 -6.10 52.76
N LEU A 264 -19.23 -4.99 52.58
CA LEU A 264 -18.68 -4.09 53.63
C LEU A 264 -17.54 -4.62 54.52
N THR A 265 -16.41 -3.89 54.56
CA THR A 265 -15.95 -3.08 55.73
C THR A 265 -14.64 -2.30 55.47
N SER A 266 -14.53 -1.11 56.10
CA SER A 266 -13.36 -0.25 56.48
C SER A 266 -12.05 -0.23 55.65
N HIS A 267 -11.43 0.89 55.24
CA HIS A 267 -10.99 2.14 55.93
C HIS A 267 -9.80 2.04 56.92
N ASP A 268 -8.82 2.93 56.65
CA ASP A 268 -7.88 3.66 57.54
C ASP A 268 -6.49 3.14 58.00
N ASP A 269 -5.61 4.16 58.12
CA ASP A 269 -4.23 4.31 58.65
C ASP A 269 -3.03 3.53 58.03
N VAL A 270 -1.83 4.08 57.67
CA VAL A 270 -1.03 5.31 57.91
C VAL A 270 0.24 5.09 58.77
N ARG A 271 1.34 5.75 58.37
CA ARG A 271 2.62 6.03 59.12
C ARG A 271 3.66 4.88 59.26
N ASN A 272 4.99 5.12 59.30
CA ASN A 272 5.82 6.35 59.15
C ASN A 272 7.33 6.04 58.91
N GLN A 273 8.16 7.10 58.77
CA GLN A 273 9.61 7.23 59.10
C GLN A 273 10.64 6.59 58.14
N HIS A 274 11.83 7.18 57.88
CA HIS A 274 12.33 8.58 57.98
C HIS A 274 13.66 8.71 57.13
N PRO A 275 14.25 9.91 56.92
CA PRO A 275 15.25 10.19 55.87
C PRO A 275 16.68 10.45 56.40
N GLN A 276 17.63 10.79 55.51
CA GLN A 276 18.74 11.73 55.79
C GLN A 276 19.16 12.54 54.54
N ASP A 277 19.62 13.77 54.79
CA ASP A 277 20.15 14.78 53.85
C ASP A 277 21.62 14.47 53.43
N SER A 278 22.39 15.22 52.62
CA SER A 278 22.40 16.66 52.26
C SER A 278 23.33 17.03 51.07
N ASN A 279 22.97 18.13 50.39
CA ASN A 279 23.76 19.21 49.74
C ASN A 279 25.21 19.49 50.26
N THR A 280 26.18 20.20 49.62
CA THR A 280 26.34 20.91 48.31
C THR A 280 27.83 21.29 48.00
N GLN A 281 28.17 21.45 46.70
CA GLN A 281 29.08 22.42 46.02
C GLN A 281 30.49 22.93 46.52
N GLN A 282 31.42 22.91 45.53
CA GLN A 282 32.41 23.95 45.07
C GLN A 282 33.71 24.36 45.83
N SER A 283 34.82 24.41 45.07
CA SER A 283 35.81 25.52 45.03
C SER A 283 36.65 25.50 43.73
N MET A 284 37.20 26.66 43.33
CA MET A 284 38.13 26.91 42.18
C MET A 284 39.62 26.72 42.60
N LEU A 285 40.73 26.94 41.84
CA LEU A 285 41.05 27.82 40.67
C LEU A 285 42.46 27.47 40.06
N HIS A 286 42.82 28.05 38.90
CA HIS A 286 44.17 28.32 38.30
C HIS A 286 44.77 27.49 37.11
N SER A 287 45.46 28.24 36.24
CA SER A 287 46.27 27.89 35.01
C SER A 287 47.78 28.19 35.29
N PRO A 288 48.79 28.18 34.36
CA PRO A 288 48.78 28.03 32.87
C PRO A 288 49.94 27.17 32.21
N ASP A 289 49.96 27.13 30.87
CA ASP A 289 50.98 26.63 29.90
C ASP A 289 52.38 27.32 29.97
N PRO A 290 53.49 26.98 29.22
CA PRO A 290 53.57 26.34 27.85
C PRO A 290 54.87 25.54 27.41
N LYS A 291 54.97 25.23 26.07
CA LYS A 291 56.18 25.01 25.19
C LYS A 291 56.89 23.62 25.12
N PRO A 292 57.77 23.32 24.12
CA PRO A 292 57.74 23.61 22.65
C PRO A 292 58.27 22.45 21.72
N TYR A 293 58.24 22.63 20.39
CA TYR A 293 58.99 21.83 19.38
C TYR A 293 60.23 22.59 18.83
N PRO A 294 61.28 21.92 18.30
CA PRO A 294 62.51 22.54 17.79
C PRO A 294 62.49 22.88 16.28
N SER A 295 63.54 23.58 15.82
CA SER A 295 63.62 24.29 14.52
C SER A 295 64.96 24.08 13.78
N THR A 296 65.11 24.76 12.61
CA THR A 296 66.34 25.03 11.79
C THR A 296 66.71 24.03 10.68
N SER A 297 67.38 24.38 9.56
CA SER A 297 67.38 25.61 8.71
C SER A 297 68.29 25.45 7.46
N ASN A 298 68.06 26.26 6.42
CA ASN A 298 69.02 26.74 5.38
C ASN A 298 69.20 25.98 4.03
N VAL A 299 69.64 26.79 3.04
CA VAL A 299 69.32 26.83 1.59
C VAL A 299 70.50 27.58 0.92
N PRO A 300 71.10 27.17 -0.24
CA PRO A 300 70.45 27.31 -1.56
C PRO A 300 70.89 26.34 -2.70
N GLN A 301 70.13 26.30 -3.82
CA GLN A 301 70.60 26.72 -5.17
C GLN A 301 69.47 26.77 -6.22
N THR A 302 69.56 27.74 -7.14
CA THR A 302 68.62 27.97 -8.24
C THR A 302 69.06 27.29 -9.53
N VAL A 303 68.18 26.51 -10.16
CA VAL A 303 68.27 26.16 -11.59
C VAL A 303 66.94 26.50 -12.26
N THR A 304 66.95 27.50 -13.13
CA THR A 304 65.81 27.82 -13.99
C THR A 304 66.03 27.14 -15.34
N MET A 305 65.30 26.05 -15.61
CA MET A 305 65.28 25.38 -16.91
C MET A 305 63.85 25.00 -17.31
N GLY A 306 63.39 25.54 -18.45
CA GLY A 306 62.36 25.00 -19.35
C GLY A 306 61.02 24.53 -18.76
N MET A 307 59.93 25.22 -19.11
CA MET A 307 58.54 24.78 -18.84
C MET A 307 58.24 23.35 -19.32
N PRO A 308 57.63 22.49 -18.47
CA PRO A 308 56.83 21.34 -18.91
C PRO A 308 55.31 21.55 -18.72
N TYR A 309 54.88 22.69 -18.16
CA TYR A 309 53.49 22.94 -17.72
C TYR A 309 52.42 22.91 -18.82
N SER A 310 52.78 23.14 -20.09
CA SER A 310 51.80 23.19 -21.20
C SER A 310 51.15 21.83 -21.47
N LYS A 311 51.91 20.72 -21.52
CA LYS A 311 51.37 19.42 -21.93
C LYS A 311 50.36 18.83 -20.93
N GLN A 312 50.61 19.00 -19.63
CA GLN A 312 49.72 18.48 -18.59
C GLN A 312 48.41 19.27 -18.49
N VAL A 313 48.44 20.60 -18.72
CA VAL A 313 47.23 21.42 -18.77
C VAL A 313 46.38 21.11 -20.00
N HIS A 314 46.99 20.92 -21.18
CA HIS A 314 46.25 20.48 -22.36
C HIS A 314 45.65 19.09 -22.18
N ALA A 315 46.42 18.11 -21.69
CA ALA A 315 45.90 16.77 -21.42
C ALA A 315 44.74 16.76 -20.41
N ALA A 316 44.78 17.63 -19.39
CA ALA A 316 43.66 17.82 -18.47
C ALA A 316 42.44 18.41 -19.19
N PHE A 317 42.59 19.46 -19.99
CA PHE A 317 41.51 20.05 -20.78
C PHE A 317 40.89 19.05 -21.77
N ASP A 318 41.71 18.23 -22.43
CA ASP A 318 41.26 17.18 -23.35
C ASP A 318 40.46 16.09 -22.63
N GLN A 319 40.73 15.83 -21.33
CA GLN A 319 39.91 14.94 -20.48
C GLN A 319 38.60 15.57 -20.01
N VAL A 320 38.57 16.86 -19.62
CA VAL A 320 37.31 17.49 -19.14
C VAL A 320 36.36 17.87 -20.28
N THR A 321 36.86 18.17 -21.47
CA THR A 321 36.04 18.59 -22.63
C THR A 321 34.93 17.58 -23.00
N PRO A 322 35.19 16.27 -23.16
CA PRO A 322 34.13 15.29 -23.41
C PRO A 322 33.17 15.13 -22.22
N LEU A 323 33.65 15.27 -20.97
CA LEU A 323 32.82 15.20 -19.78
C LEU A 323 31.82 16.38 -19.69
N VAL A 324 32.29 17.59 -20.04
CA VAL A 324 31.45 18.79 -20.16
C VAL A 324 30.45 18.64 -21.32
N ALA A 325 30.87 18.09 -22.46
CA ALA A 325 29.98 17.82 -23.58
C ALA A 325 28.85 16.85 -23.21
N ALA A 326 29.17 15.74 -22.54
CA ALA A 326 28.19 14.78 -22.02
C ALA A 326 27.25 15.44 -20.98
N GLY A 327 27.77 16.30 -20.10
CA GLY A 327 26.95 17.08 -19.17
C GLY A 327 25.95 18.01 -19.88
N PHE A 328 26.38 18.68 -20.96
CA PHE A 328 25.48 19.49 -21.80
C PHE A 328 24.45 18.66 -22.57
N GLU A 329 24.78 17.43 -22.96
CA GLU A 329 23.85 16.51 -23.63
C GLU A 329 22.77 15.99 -22.67
N VAL A 330 23.14 15.65 -21.43
CA VAL A 330 22.18 15.32 -20.36
C VAL A 330 21.27 16.53 -20.08
N LEU A 331 21.83 17.73 -19.88
CA LEU A 331 21.04 18.96 -19.65
C LEU A 331 20.09 19.27 -20.82
N ARG A 332 20.52 19.06 -22.07
CA ARG A 332 19.68 19.21 -23.27
C ARG A 332 18.55 18.18 -23.30
N THR A 333 18.84 16.93 -22.92
CA THR A 333 17.85 15.86 -22.83
C THR A 333 16.81 16.15 -21.73
N THR A 334 17.24 16.56 -20.54
CA THR A 334 16.34 17.01 -19.46
C THR A 334 15.47 18.19 -19.89
N LYS A 335 16.05 19.19 -20.58
CA LYS A 335 15.27 20.31 -21.13
C LYS A 335 14.23 19.85 -22.15
N ASN A 336 14.58 18.94 -23.05
CA ASN A 336 13.65 18.41 -24.06
C ASN A 336 12.49 17.64 -23.39
N ILE A 337 12.78 16.84 -22.36
CA ILE A 337 11.77 16.14 -21.56
C ILE A 337 10.84 17.15 -20.85
N ALA A 338 11.40 18.19 -20.21
CA ALA A 338 10.60 19.22 -19.53
C ALA A 338 9.70 20.00 -20.51
N VAL A 339 10.20 20.34 -21.70
CA VAL A 339 9.41 20.97 -22.76
C VAL A 339 8.30 20.04 -23.27
N PHE A 340 8.61 18.76 -23.47
CA PHE A 340 7.62 17.75 -23.88
C PHE A 340 6.51 17.57 -22.83
N LEU A 341 6.87 17.50 -21.54
CA LEU A 341 5.90 17.44 -20.44
C LEU A 341 5.00 18.69 -20.38
N ALA A 342 5.56 19.88 -20.61
CA ALA A 342 4.78 21.12 -20.68
C ALA A 342 3.77 21.10 -21.84
N PHE A 343 4.17 20.61 -23.02
CA PHE A 343 3.25 20.43 -24.16
C PHE A 343 2.17 19.38 -23.86
N LEU A 344 2.53 18.25 -23.26
CA LEU A 344 1.59 17.20 -22.87
C LEU A 344 0.55 17.72 -21.86
N GLN A 345 0.99 18.49 -20.87
CA GLN A 345 0.10 19.06 -19.86
C GLN A 345 -0.83 20.14 -20.43
N ALA A 346 -0.35 20.97 -21.36
CA ALA A 346 -1.20 21.89 -22.12
C ALA A 346 -2.24 21.16 -22.99
N PHE A 347 -1.84 20.03 -23.62
CA PHE A 347 -2.73 19.20 -24.42
C PHE A 347 -3.81 18.49 -23.57
N VAL A 348 -3.45 17.96 -22.41
CA VAL A 348 -4.41 17.39 -21.44
C VAL A 348 -5.38 18.45 -20.94
N ALA A 349 -4.90 19.65 -20.59
CA ALA A 349 -5.77 20.76 -20.17
C ALA A 349 -6.75 21.19 -21.29
N LEU A 350 -6.30 21.21 -22.55
CA LEU A 350 -7.16 21.46 -23.72
C LEU A 350 -8.24 20.39 -23.87
N ILE A 351 -7.88 19.10 -23.77
CA ILE A 351 -8.85 18.00 -23.85
C ILE A 351 -9.87 18.10 -22.72
N LEU A 352 -9.44 18.29 -21.47
CA LEU A 352 -10.35 18.44 -20.33
C LEU A 352 -11.31 19.62 -20.50
N THR A 353 -10.82 20.73 -21.05
CA THR A 353 -11.64 21.91 -21.37
C THR A 353 -12.70 21.58 -22.44
N LEU A 354 -12.32 20.89 -23.52
CA LEU A 354 -13.25 20.46 -24.56
C LEU A 354 -14.28 19.45 -24.04
N THR A 355 -13.88 18.50 -23.20
CA THR A 355 -14.77 17.54 -22.53
C THR A 355 -15.76 18.25 -21.60
N LEU A 356 -15.31 19.25 -20.83
CA LEU A 356 -16.19 20.07 -20.00
C LEU A 356 -17.24 20.81 -20.85
N PHE A 357 -16.84 21.44 -21.95
CA PHE A 357 -17.78 22.09 -22.88
C PHE A 357 -18.76 21.08 -23.51
N ALA A 358 -18.31 19.87 -23.86
CA ALA A 358 -19.19 18.82 -24.37
C ALA A 358 -20.22 18.37 -23.32
N ILE A 359 -19.79 18.17 -22.06
CA ILE A 359 -20.70 17.82 -20.95
C ILE A 359 -21.70 18.94 -20.69
N LEU A 360 -21.27 20.21 -20.66
CA LEU A 360 -22.15 21.36 -20.52
C LEU A 360 -23.17 21.45 -21.67
N ALA A 361 -22.75 21.20 -22.91
CA ALA A 361 -23.65 21.15 -24.06
C ALA A 361 -24.67 20.02 -23.97
N VAL A 362 -24.28 18.83 -23.46
CA VAL A 362 -25.20 17.71 -23.20
C VAL A 362 -26.20 18.05 -22.09
N ILE A 363 -25.73 18.59 -20.95
CA ILE A 363 -26.60 19.01 -19.84
C ILE A 363 -27.61 20.06 -20.34
N TYR A 364 -27.16 21.07 -21.07
CA TYR A 364 -28.03 22.09 -21.66
C TYR A 364 -29.02 21.52 -22.69
N SER A 365 -28.63 20.47 -23.42
CA SER A 365 -29.49 19.80 -24.41
C SER A 365 -30.50 18.82 -23.80
N VAL A 366 -30.24 18.28 -22.61
CA VAL A 366 -31.08 17.25 -21.98
C VAL A 366 -31.93 17.79 -20.83
N ASN A 367 -31.54 18.88 -20.17
CA ASN A 367 -32.31 19.47 -19.07
C ASN A 367 -33.62 20.11 -19.57
N PRO A 368 -34.81 19.63 -19.15
CA PRO A 368 -36.10 20.17 -19.58
C PRO A 368 -36.42 21.53 -18.97
N ASP A 369 -35.81 21.91 -17.84
CA ASP A 369 -36.08 23.20 -17.19
C ASP A 369 -35.43 24.40 -17.93
N LEU A 370 -34.58 24.13 -18.94
CA LEU A 370 -33.90 25.14 -19.77
C LEU A 370 -34.52 25.30 -21.17
N GLU A 371 -35.73 24.77 -21.37
CA GLU A 371 -36.44 24.77 -22.66
C GLU A 371 -36.72 26.20 -23.19
N GLU A 372 -37.05 27.15 -22.32
CA GLU A 372 -37.32 28.56 -22.72
C GLU A 372 -36.04 29.30 -23.12
N GLU A 373 -34.96 29.17 -22.34
CA GLU A 373 -33.65 29.75 -22.64
C GLU A 373 -33.09 29.21 -23.96
N ARG A 374 -33.28 27.90 -24.22
CA ARG A 374 -32.89 27.25 -25.47
C ARG A 374 -33.59 27.87 -26.67
N ARG A 375 -34.89 28.15 -26.57
CA ARG A 375 -35.65 28.82 -27.65
C ARG A 375 -35.20 30.26 -27.89
N ALA A 376 -34.78 30.97 -26.85
CA ALA A 376 -34.22 32.32 -26.97
C ALA A 376 -32.79 32.34 -27.57
N LEU A 377 -31.98 31.31 -27.31
CA LEU A 377 -30.59 31.21 -27.77
C LEU A 377 -30.40 30.66 -29.19
N VAL A 378 -31.46 30.15 -29.85
CA VAL A 378 -31.46 29.80 -31.28
C VAL A 378 -31.46 31.08 -32.12
N THR A 379 -30.31 31.76 -32.13
CA THR A 379 -30.01 32.85 -33.05
C THR A 379 -29.79 32.31 -34.47
N PRO A 380 -29.96 33.15 -35.53
CA PRO A 380 -29.71 32.73 -36.91
C PRO A 380 -28.31 32.14 -37.15
N CYS A 381 -27.31 32.57 -36.36
CA CYS A 381 -25.97 32.00 -36.36
C CYS A 381 -25.96 30.51 -35.97
N MET A 382 -26.71 30.12 -34.94
CA MET A 382 -26.82 28.73 -34.49
C MET A 382 -27.51 27.85 -35.54
N GLN A 383 -28.53 28.39 -36.23
CA GLN A 383 -29.21 27.69 -37.33
C GLN A 383 -28.29 27.50 -38.54
N TRP A 384 -27.47 28.49 -38.87
CA TRP A 384 -26.47 28.40 -39.94
C TRP A 384 -25.38 27.35 -39.62
N ILE A 385 -24.85 27.34 -38.40
CA ILE A 385 -23.90 26.31 -37.95
C ILE A 385 -24.54 24.92 -37.98
N ALA A 386 -25.79 24.78 -37.51
CA ALA A 386 -26.51 23.52 -37.55
C ALA A 386 -26.73 23.00 -38.97
N SER A 387 -27.06 23.87 -39.94
CA SER A 387 -27.12 23.46 -41.36
C SER A 387 -25.78 22.96 -41.87
N TRP A 388 -24.67 23.64 -41.53
CA TRP A 388 -23.33 23.26 -41.96
C TRP A 388 -22.89 21.91 -41.36
N VAL A 389 -23.19 21.68 -40.08
CA VAL A 389 -22.91 20.41 -39.38
C VAL A 389 -23.75 19.26 -39.93
N MET A 390 -25.00 19.49 -40.33
CA MET A 390 -25.84 18.46 -40.94
C MET A 390 -25.45 18.16 -42.40
N GLU A 391 -25.03 19.18 -43.16
CA GLU A 391 -24.64 19.06 -44.58
C GLU A 391 -23.24 18.43 -44.74
N TYR A 392 -22.26 18.84 -43.94
CA TYR A 392 -20.90 18.31 -43.99
C TYR A 392 -20.62 17.20 -42.98
N GLY A 393 -21.53 16.92 -42.04
CA GLY A 393 -21.35 15.99 -40.92
C GLY A 393 -20.89 14.60 -41.33
N ALA A 394 -21.42 14.06 -42.44
CA ALA A 394 -21.00 12.77 -42.98
C ALA A 394 -19.55 12.78 -43.48
N LEU A 395 -19.13 13.87 -44.15
CA LEU A 395 -17.76 14.05 -44.64
C LEU A 395 -16.78 14.25 -43.48
N THR A 396 -17.09 15.12 -42.51
CA THR A 396 -16.24 15.35 -41.33
C THR A 396 -16.16 14.11 -40.44
N ALA A 397 -17.25 13.35 -40.26
CA ALA A 397 -17.20 12.09 -39.52
C ALA A 397 -16.38 11.02 -40.25
N TRP A 398 -16.39 11.00 -41.59
CA TRP A 398 -15.53 10.11 -42.38
C TRP A 398 -14.06 10.51 -42.29
N ILE A 399 -13.73 11.79 -42.46
CA ILE A 399 -12.37 12.33 -42.30
C ILE A 399 -11.84 12.05 -40.87
N LEU A 400 -12.65 12.25 -39.84
CA LEU A 400 -12.27 11.99 -38.45
C LEU A 400 -11.96 10.51 -38.22
N LYS A 401 -12.76 9.58 -38.77
CA LYS A 401 -12.48 8.14 -38.72
C LYS A 401 -11.17 7.80 -39.43
N VAL A 402 -10.91 8.38 -40.60
CA VAL A 402 -9.66 8.18 -41.34
C VAL A 402 -8.46 8.71 -40.54
N LEU A 403 -8.56 9.90 -39.93
CA LEU A 403 -7.51 10.47 -39.08
C LEU A 403 -7.24 9.62 -37.82
N VAL A 404 -8.27 9.08 -37.18
CA VAL A 404 -8.11 8.17 -36.03
C VAL A 404 -7.40 6.88 -36.45
N VAL A 405 -7.78 6.28 -37.58
CA VAL A 405 -7.14 5.05 -38.10
C VAL A 405 -5.69 5.30 -38.53
N LEU A 406 -5.39 6.43 -39.18
CA LEU A 406 -4.01 6.80 -39.53
C LEU A 406 -3.17 7.13 -38.29
N GLY A 407 -3.77 7.78 -37.28
CA GLY A 407 -3.12 8.08 -36.01
C GLY A 407 -2.76 6.83 -35.22
N THR A 408 -3.68 5.86 -35.10
CA THR A 408 -3.42 4.59 -34.39
C THR A 408 -2.43 3.71 -35.15
N ALA A 409 -2.51 3.65 -36.49
CA ALA A 409 -1.51 2.97 -37.32
C ALA A 409 -0.12 3.61 -37.20
N GLY A 410 -0.03 4.94 -37.25
CA GLY A 410 1.22 5.69 -37.08
C GLY A 410 1.85 5.48 -35.70
N LEU A 411 1.02 5.47 -34.63
CA LEU A 411 1.49 5.16 -33.28
C LEU A 411 2.01 3.72 -33.17
N GLY A 412 1.32 2.75 -33.79
CA GLY A 412 1.76 1.36 -33.86
C GLY A 412 3.11 1.19 -34.58
N VAL A 413 3.30 1.87 -35.72
CA VAL A 413 4.58 1.87 -36.45
C VAL A 413 5.70 2.53 -35.64
N PHE A 414 5.41 3.64 -34.94
CA PHE A 414 6.39 4.31 -34.07
C PHE A 414 6.84 3.41 -32.91
N LEU A 415 5.90 2.74 -32.24
CA LEU A 415 6.20 1.79 -31.16
C LEU A 415 6.96 0.56 -31.68
N TRP A 416 6.61 0.04 -32.85
CA TRP A 416 7.35 -1.05 -33.52
C TRP A 416 8.80 -0.65 -33.80
N GLN A 417 9.02 0.51 -34.43
CA GLN A 417 10.36 1.02 -34.76
C GLN A 417 11.20 1.33 -33.51
N GLY A 418 10.57 1.78 -32.43
CA GLY A 418 11.21 1.93 -31.12
C GLY A 418 11.65 0.58 -30.55
N SER A 419 10.80 -0.44 -30.62
CA SER A 419 11.10 -1.80 -30.13
C SER A 419 12.24 -2.47 -30.89
N THR A 420 12.31 -2.32 -32.23
CA THR A 420 13.38 -2.92 -33.04
C THR A 420 14.74 -2.22 -32.91
N ARG A 421 14.83 -1.08 -32.21
CA ARG A 421 16.08 -0.30 -32.08
C ARG A 421 16.94 -0.67 -30.87
N ASN A 422 16.46 -1.57 -30.00
CA ASN A 422 17.16 -2.03 -28.80
C ASN A 422 17.94 -3.35 -28.99
N VAL A 423 18.10 -3.82 -30.23
CA VAL A 423 19.00 -4.96 -30.51
C VAL A 423 20.44 -4.45 -30.51
N VAL A 424 21.13 -4.67 -29.38
CA VAL A 424 22.57 -4.45 -29.24
C VAL A 424 23.30 -5.43 -30.17
N PRO A 425 24.22 -4.99 -31.05
CA PRO A 425 25.06 -5.90 -31.79
C PRO A 425 26.05 -6.58 -30.85
N GLU A 426 26.10 -7.91 -30.94
CA GLU A 426 27.07 -8.76 -30.26
C GLU A 426 28.49 -8.40 -30.73
N VAL A 427 29.39 -8.12 -29.79
CA VAL A 427 30.79 -7.79 -30.12
C VAL A 427 31.56 -9.09 -30.21
N GLU A 428 32.04 -9.43 -31.40
CA GLU A 428 32.95 -10.56 -31.61
C GLU A 428 34.22 -10.36 -30.77
N GLY A 429 34.54 -11.32 -29.92
CA GLY A 429 35.73 -11.31 -29.07
C GLY A 429 36.96 -11.76 -29.86
N GLU A 430 37.87 -10.82 -30.12
CA GLU A 430 39.19 -11.08 -30.70
C GLU A 430 40.17 -11.47 -29.57
N GLU A 431 40.24 -12.76 -29.24
CA GLU A 431 41.27 -13.31 -28.34
C GLU A 431 42.45 -13.89 -29.13
N ASP A 432 43.44 -13.03 -29.41
CA ASP A 432 44.81 -13.46 -29.68
C ASP A 432 45.49 -13.87 -28.36
N ALA A 433 45.85 -15.15 -28.21
CA ALA A 433 46.77 -15.63 -27.19
C ALA A 433 47.66 -16.75 -27.77
N PRO A 434 48.98 -16.75 -27.53
CA PRO A 434 49.92 -17.62 -28.24
C PRO A 434 49.94 -19.06 -27.70
N GLU A 435 50.17 -20.02 -28.60
CA GLU A 435 50.67 -21.34 -28.25
C GLU A 435 52.09 -21.25 -27.68
N ASP A 436 52.30 -21.74 -26.47
CA ASP A 436 53.59 -22.25 -25.97
C ASP A 436 53.34 -23.03 -24.66
N ILE A 437 53.56 -24.35 -24.67
CA ILE A 437 54.17 -25.20 -23.61
C ILE A 437 54.10 -26.67 -24.08
N GLU A 438 55.25 -27.34 -23.90
CA GLU A 438 55.69 -28.70 -24.30
C GLU A 438 54.68 -29.86 -24.35
#